data_AF-A0A392SH54-F1
#
_entry.id   AF-A0A392SH54-F1
#
_cell.length_a   1.000
_cell.length_b   1.000
_cell.length_c   1.000
_cell.angle_alpha   90.00
_cell.angle_beta   90.00
_cell.angle_gamma   90.00
#
_symmetry.space_group_name_H-M   'P 1'
#
loop_
_entity.id
_entity.type
_entity.pdbx_description
1 polymer ?
#
loop_
_entity_poly.entity_id
_entity_poly.type
_entity_poly.pdbx_seq_one_letter_code
_entity_poly.pdbx_strand_id
1 'polypeptide(L)' 'MEKGSSSKKLHCLPDKMEKGGYGKKIDWLADISPGKESWRIIVRVIRLWKVAAFQNPCEPYTLEMVLLDFNVSF' A
#
# COMPACT_ATOMS: atom_id res chain seq x y z
N MET A 1 19.60 -15.24 36.93
CA MET A 1 20.39 -15.31 35.69
C MET A 1 19.75 -16.40 34.84
N GLU A 2 19.24 -16.23 33.63
CA GLU A 2 19.21 -15.12 32.67
C GLU A 2 17.82 -15.09 32.03
N LYS A 3 17.31 -13.90 31.70
CA LYS A 3 16.12 -13.74 30.87
C LYS A 3 16.57 -13.79 29.40
N GLY A 4 16.29 -14.90 28.72
CA GLY A 4 16.49 -15.02 27.27
C GLY A 4 15.51 -14.14 26.52
N SER A 5 15.98 -13.00 26.01
CA SER A 5 15.22 -12.07 25.17
C SER A 5 14.99 -12.68 23.79
N SER A 6 13.82 -13.27 23.59
CA SER A 6 13.41 -13.73 22.25
C SER A 6 12.95 -12.53 21.44
N SER A 7 13.81 -12.05 20.56
CA SER A 7 13.47 -11.01 19.56
C SER A 7 12.24 -11.46 18.78
N LYS A 8 11.12 -10.74 18.97
CA LYS A 8 9.94 -10.90 18.15
C LYS A 8 10.29 -10.48 16.73
N LYS A 9 10.56 -11.47 15.87
CA LYS A 9 10.70 -11.29 14.43
C LYS A 9 9.40 -10.60 13.95
N LEU A 10 9.52 -9.38 13.43
CA LEU A 10 8.40 -8.64 12.82
C LEU A 10 7.85 -9.49 11.67
N HIS A 11 6.74 -10.18 11.96
CA HIS A 11 6.03 -11.03 11.01
C HIS A 11 5.21 -10.13 10.08
N CYS A 12 5.87 -9.44 9.15
CA CYS A 12 5.20 -8.55 8.21
C CYS A 12 5.69 -8.64 6.77
N LEU A 13 6.56 -9.60 6.43
CA LEU A 13 6.91 -9.87 5.03
C LEU A 13 6.49 -11.31 4.71
N PRO A 14 5.61 -11.53 3.70
CA PRO A 14 5.30 -12.89 3.28
C PRO A 14 6.55 -13.51 2.65
N ASP A 15 7.17 -14.44 3.39
CA ASP A 15 8.17 -15.36 2.88
C ASP A 15 7.48 -16.29 1.85
N LYS A 16 7.59 -15.90 0.58
CA LYS A 16 7.22 -16.68 -0.62
C LYS A 16 5.72 -16.86 -0.86
N MET A 17 5.33 -16.60 -2.11
CA MET A 17 3.98 -16.73 -2.64
C MET A 17 3.65 -18.22 -2.85
N GLU A 18 2.98 -18.84 -1.88
CA GLU A 18 2.44 -20.19 -2.01
C GLU A 18 1.19 -20.22 -2.90
N LYS A 19 1.12 -21.24 -3.77
CA LYS A 19 0.01 -21.49 -4.70
C LYS A 19 -1.13 -22.20 -3.96
N GLY A 20 -2.31 -21.57 -3.90
CA GLY A 20 -3.59 -22.27 -3.76
C GLY A 20 -4.52 -21.75 -2.67
N GLY A 21 -5.57 -21.01 -3.09
CA GLY A 21 -6.73 -20.66 -2.26
C GLY A 21 -7.22 -19.24 -2.53
N TYR A 22 -7.98 -19.01 -3.62
CA TYR A 22 -8.58 -17.72 -4.06
C TYR A 22 -7.97 -16.44 -3.45
N GLY A 23 -6.64 -16.34 -3.47
CA GLY A 23 -5.96 -15.12 -3.08
C GLY A 23 -6.22 -14.13 -4.18
N LYS A 24 -7.13 -13.16 -3.98
CA LYS A 24 -7.45 -12.21 -5.06
C LYS A 24 -6.13 -11.62 -5.57
N LYS A 25 -5.94 -11.71 -6.88
CA LYS A 25 -4.79 -11.22 -7.63
C LYS A 25 -4.48 -9.78 -7.19
N ILE A 26 -3.21 -9.49 -6.93
CA ILE A 26 -2.74 -8.11 -6.74
C ILE A 26 -2.67 -7.48 -8.13
N ASP A 27 -3.30 -6.32 -8.28
CA ASP A 27 -3.28 -5.51 -9.49
C ASP A 27 -2.02 -4.64 -9.51
N TRP A 28 -1.46 -4.44 -10.71
CA TRP A 28 -0.36 -3.49 -10.94
C TRP A 28 -0.92 -2.07 -11.10
N LEU A 29 -0.14 -1.05 -10.73
CA LEU A 29 -0.56 0.35 -10.93
C LEU A 29 -0.83 0.67 -12.41
N ALA A 30 -0.09 0.04 -13.33
CA ALA A 30 -0.26 0.21 -14.78
C ALA A 30 -1.62 -0.31 -15.32
N ASP A 31 -2.28 -1.21 -14.58
CA ASP A 31 -3.56 -1.81 -14.98
C ASP A 31 -4.78 -1.03 -14.46
N ILE A 32 -4.57 0.05 -13.69
CA ILE A 32 -5.66 0.89 -13.17
C ILE A 32 -6.30 1.65 -14.34
N SER A 33 -7.61 1.50 -14.48
CA SER A 33 -8.37 2.10 -15.58
C SER A 33 -9.82 2.40 -15.19
N PRO A 34 -10.47 3.46 -15.69
CA PRO A 34 -11.81 3.83 -15.22
C PRO A 34 -12.92 2.77 -15.40
N GLY A 35 -12.70 1.73 -16.22
CA GLY A 35 -13.68 0.69 -16.53
C GLY A 35 -13.82 -0.45 -15.49
N LYS A 36 -12.96 -0.50 -14.47
CA LYS A 36 -13.05 -1.47 -13.36
C LYS A 36 -13.43 -0.72 -12.08
N GLU A 37 -14.29 -1.30 -11.25
CA GLU A 37 -14.78 -0.62 -10.04
C GLU A 37 -13.90 -0.84 -8.81
N SER A 38 -12.98 -1.81 -8.83
CA SER A 38 -12.20 -2.19 -7.65
C SER A 38 -10.83 -2.77 -7.99
N TRP A 39 -9.80 -2.31 -7.29
CA TRP A 39 -8.44 -2.84 -7.38
C TRP A 39 -7.90 -3.25 -6.02
N ARG A 40 -6.99 -4.22 -6.04
CA ARG A 40 -6.19 -4.60 -4.88
C ARG A 40 -4.72 -4.36 -5.22
N ILE A 41 -4.15 -3.26 -4.73
CA ILE A 41 -2.75 -2.89 -4.99
C ILE A 41 -1.88 -3.04 -3.74
N ILE A 42 -0.59 -3.31 -3.94
CA ILE A 42 0.45 -3.26 -2.90
C ILE A 42 1.54 -2.32 -3.39
N VAL A 43 1.68 -1.18 -2.73
CA VAL A 43 2.51 -0.06 -3.20
C VAL A 43 3.36 0.52 -2.07
N ARG A 44 4.43 1.21 -2.46
CA ARG A 44 5.21 2.09 -1.60
C ARG A 44 4.68 3.52 -1.78
N VAL A 45 4.38 4.21 -0.68
CA VAL A 45 4.08 5.64 -0.71
C VAL A 45 5.40 6.40 -0.79
N ILE A 46 5.64 7.10 -1.90
CA ILE A 46 6.88 7.85 -2.12
C ILE A 46 6.77 9.27 -1.55
N ARG A 47 5.59 9.88 -1.71
CA ARG A 47 5.29 11.22 -1.19
C ARG A 47 3.81 11.31 -0.82
N LEU A 48 3.53 12.12 0.19
CA LEU A 48 2.21 12.36 0.75
C LEU A 48 2.11 13.84 1.13
N TRP A 49 1.05 14.53 0.73
CA TRP A 49 0.81 15.90 1.18
C TRP A 49 -0.68 16.21 1.29
N LYS A 50 -1.01 17.03 2.30
CA LYS A 50 -2.35 17.61 2.43
C LYS A 50 -2.48 18.73 1.42
N VAL A 51 -3.56 18.74 0.66
CA VAL A 51 -3.90 19.89 -0.18
C VAL A 51 -4.67 20.86 0.71
N ALA A 52 -4.29 22.13 0.68
CA ALA A 52 -5.02 23.15 1.43
C ALA A 52 -6.43 23.27 0.86
N ALA A 53 -7.46 23.13 1.69
CA ALA A 53 -8.81 23.51 1.30
C ALA A 53 -8.82 25.02 1.04
N PHE A 54 -9.04 25.43 -0.21
CA PHE A 54 -9.00 26.84 -0.57
C PHE A 54 -10.29 27.50 -0.11
N GLN A 55 -10.26 28.18 1.04
CA GLN A 55 -11.28 29.10 1.61
C GLN A 55 -12.74 28.59 1.71
N ASN A 56 -13.07 27.42 1.17
CA ASN A 56 -14.41 26.85 1.16
C ASN A 56 -14.50 25.77 2.25
N PRO A 57 -15.11 26.06 3.42
CA PRO A 57 -15.26 25.09 4.51
C PRO A 57 -16.17 23.91 4.16
N CYS A 58 -16.86 23.94 3.01
CA CYS A 58 -17.62 22.80 2.49
C CYS A 58 -16.79 21.85 1.61
N GLU A 59 -15.55 22.19 1.27
CA GLU A 59 -14.68 21.28 0.52
C GLU A 59 -14.12 20.19 1.44
N PRO A 60 -14.14 18.92 0.98
CA PRO A 60 -13.54 17.84 1.75
C PRO A 60 -12.03 18.07 1.88
N TYR A 61 -11.46 17.72 3.03
CA TYR A 61 -10.01 17.67 3.17
C TYR A 61 -9.44 16.66 2.17
N THR A 62 -8.62 17.13 1.25
CA THR A 62 -8.00 16.31 0.22
C THR A 62 -6.55 15.97 0.59
N LEU A 63 -6.14 14.77 0.19
CA LEU A 63 -4.82 14.21 0.44
C LEU A 63 -4.31 13.61 -0.86
N GLU A 64 -3.16 14.08 -1.32
CA GLU A 64 -2.54 13.61 -2.55
C GLU A 64 -1.33 12.73 -2.24
N MET A 65 -1.11 11.73 -3.09
CA MET A 65 -0.10 10.69 -2.91
C MET A 65 0.60 10.36 -4.21
N VAL A 66 1.90 10.06 -4.12
CA VAL A 66 2.66 9.41 -5.20
C VAL A 66 2.94 7.96 -4.78
N LEU A 67 2.47 7.01 -5.60
CA LEU A 67 2.56 5.58 -5.34
C LEU A 67 3.54 4.92 -6.32
N LEU A 68 4.29 3.94 -5.84
CA LEU A 68 5.18 3.10 -6.65
C LEU A 68 4.90 1.62 -6.38
N ASP A 69 4.89 0.80 -7.42
CA ASP A 69 4.74 -0.65 -7.26
C ASP A 69 5.87 -1.25 -6.40
N PHE A 70 5.51 -2.18 -5.51
CA PHE A 70 6.47 -2.79 -4.58
C PHE A 70 7.58 -3.57 -5.29
N ASN A 71 7.32 -4.10 -6.48
CA ASN A 71 8.27 -4.93 -7.23
C ASN A 71 9.25 -4.13 -8.11
N VAL A 72 9.19 -2.79 -8.12
CA VAL A 72 10.16 -1.98 -8.86
C VAL A 72 11.41 -1.80 -7.99
N SER A 73 12.50 -2.46 -8.40
CA SER A 73 13.85 -2.26 -7.84
C SER A 73 14.61 -1.31 -8.76
N PHE A 74 15.29 -0.30 -8.18
CA PHE A 74 16.20 0.59 -8.90
C PHE A 74 17.63 0.06 -8.82
#